data_AF-A0AAD7HRN9-F1
#
_entry.id   AF-A0AAD7HRN9-F1
#
_cell.length_a   1.000
_cell.length_b   1.000
_cell.length_c   1.000
_cell.angle_alpha   90.00
_cell.angle_beta   90.00
_cell.angle_gamma   90.00
#
_symmetry.space_group_name_H-M   'P 1'
#
loop_
_entity.id
_entity.type
_entity.pdbx_description
1 polymer ?
#
loop_
_entity_poly.entity_id
_entity_poly.type
_entity_poly.pdbx_seq_one_letter_code
_entity_poly.pdbx_strand_id
1 'polypeptide(L)'
;EVAIANGYSESKWIAEEILSKAAEVTPLKSVIIRVSQLSGGMNGAWNIHEWLSALVQSAKFVGCIPDDNRDVTWLPVHVATAAIIDFLEVDPATRIVHLVDSQPVAWSLLGKTIAAELGVPLIPYTEWLSRV
;
A
#
# COMPACT_ATOMS: atom_id res chain seq x y z
N GLU A 1 0.08 25.94 6.32
CA GLU A 1 -0.49 24.73 5.71
C GLU A 1 0.63 23.78 5.33
N VAL A 2 0.49 22.51 5.65
CA VAL A 2 1.51 21.48 5.38
C VAL A 2 1.20 20.87 4.02
N ALA A 3 2.20 20.83 3.14
CA ALA A 3 2.06 20.39 1.75
C ALA A 3 1.51 18.97 1.64
N ILE A 4 0.30 18.82 1.11
CA ILE A 4 -0.25 17.54 0.67
C ILE A 4 -0.01 17.43 -0.84
N ALA A 5 1.22 17.07 -1.19
CA ALA A 5 1.60 16.41 -2.44
C ALA A 5 3.08 16.03 -2.32
N ASN A 6 3.37 14.79 -1.93
CA ASN A 6 4.71 14.23 -2.11
C ASN A 6 4.96 14.16 -3.63
N GLY A 7 6.16 14.53 -4.12
CA GLY A 7 6.49 14.49 -5.55
C GLY A 7 6.21 13.14 -6.22
N TYR A 8 6.13 12.06 -5.43
CA TYR A 8 5.58 10.78 -5.88
C TYR A 8 4.16 10.91 -6.45
N SER A 9 3.21 11.44 -5.68
CA SER A 9 1.80 11.56 -6.09
C SER A 9 1.65 12.46 -7.31
N GLU A 10 2.40 13.57 -7.36
CA GLU A 10 2.40 14.47 -8.52
C GLU A 10 2.93 13.77 -9.77
N SER A 11 4.05 13.04 -9.66
CA SER A 11 4.61 12.30 -10.79
C SER A 11 3.66 11.23 -11.32
N LYS A 12 2.90 10.55 -10.44
CA LYS A 12 1.89 9.56 -10.82
C LYS A 12 0.70 10.22 -11.51
N TRP A 13 0.22 11.35 -10.98
CA TRP A 13 -0.86 12.10 -11.60
C TRP A 13 -0.47 12.61 -13.00
N ILE A 14 0.73 13.17 -13.18
CA ILE A 14 1.23 13.58 -14.49
C ILE A 14 1.28 12.40 -15.47
N ALA A 15 1.72 11.22 -15.01
CA ALA A 15 1.72 10.02 -15.85
C ALA A 15 0.30 9.60 -16.28
N GLU A 16 -0.70 9.72 -15.39
CA GLU A 16 -2.11 9.49 -15.73
C GLU A 16 -2.59 10.48 -16.81
N GLU A 17 -2.28 11.76 -16.69
CA GLU A 17 -2.65 12.79 -17.66
C GLU A 17 -2.00 12.55 -19.03
N ILE A 18 -0.72 12.17 -19.07
CA ILE A 18 -0.01 11.82 -20.31
C ILE A 18 -0.70 10.65 -21.02
N LEU A 19 -1.03 9.58 -20.28
CA LEU A 19 -1.71 8.41 -20.84
C LEU A 19 -3.12 8.77 -21.33
N SER A 20 -3.87 9.55 -20.55
CA SER A 20 -5.20 10.02 -20.93
C SER A 20 -5.16 10.82 -22.23
N LYS A 21 -4.20 11.75 -22.35
CA LYS A 21 -4.03 12.57 -23.55
C LYS A 21 -3.58 11.74 -24.75
N ALA A 22 -2.66 10.80 -24.56
CA ALA A 22 -2.20 9.90 -25.61
C ALA A 22 -3.36 9.05 -26.16
N ALA A 23 -4.25 8.55 -25.30
CA ALA A 23 -5.43 7.79 -25.70
C ALA A 23 -6.49 8.62 -26.47
N GLU A 24 -6.49 9.95 -26.32
CA GLU A 24 -7.38 10.83 -27.11
C GLU A 24 -6.87 11.10 -28.52
N VAL A 25 -5.55 11.16 -28.70
CA VAL A 25 -4.93 11.65 -29.95
C VAL A 25 -4.20 10.56 -30.74
N THR A 26 -4.16 9.33 -30.22
CA THR A 26 -3.51 8.19 -30.86
C THR A 26 -4.39 6.92 -30.76
N PRO A 27 -4.07 5.85 -31.50
CA PRO A 27 -4.73 4.55 -31.35
C PRO A 27 -4.41 3.80 -30.05
N LEU A 28 -3.61 4.38 -29.13
CA LEU A 28 -3.22 3.74 -27.87
C LEU A 28 -4.46 3.48 -27.00
N LYS A 29 -4.62 2.22 -26.56
CA LYS A 29 -5.58 1.83 -25.53
C LYS A 29 -4.85 1.77 -24.20
N SER A 30 -5.26 2.60 -23.24
CA SER A 30 -4.67 2.65 -21.91
C SER A 30 -5.71 2.42 -20.83
N VAL A 31 -5.34 1.70 -19.77
CA VAL A 31 -6.08 1.60 -18.51
C VAL A 31 -5.22 2.13 -17.38
N ILE A 32 -5.79 2.99 -16.55
CA ILE A 32 -5.14 3.50 -15.33
C ILE A 32 -5.65 2.68 -14.15
N ILE A 33 -4.77 1.93 -13.51
CA ILE A 33 -5.10 1.11 -12.34
C ILE A 33 -4.46 1.75 -11.10
N ARG A 34 -5.30 2.33 -10.24
CA ARG A 34 -4.86 2.90 -8.96
C ARG A 34 -4.94 1.82 -7.88
N VAL A 35 -3.79 1.40 -7.39
CA VAL A 35 -3.69 0.30 -6.43
C VAL A 35 -3.52 0.86 -5.01
N SER A 36 -4.19 0.23 -4.02
CA SER A 36 -3.92 0.51 -2.59
C SER A 36 -2.56 -0.04 -2.15
N GLN A 37 -2.27 0.02 -0.85
CA GLN A 37 -1.09 -0.60 -0.28
C GLN A 37 -1.04 -2.09 -0.64
N LEU A 38 0.04 -2.51 -1.31
CA LEU A 38 0.29 -3.91 -1.61
C LEU A 38 0.93 -4.61 -0.41
N SER A 39 0.55 -5.85 -0.19
CA SER A 39 1.15 -6.75 0.80
C SER A 39 1.88 -7.93 0.18
N GLY A 40 2.48 -8.75 1.03
CA GLY A 40 3.28 -9.91 0.63
C GLY A 40 2.51 -10.94 -0.20
N GLY A 41 3.27 -11.77 -0.91
CA GLY A 41 2.76 -12.89 -1.70
C GLY A 41 2.31 -14.07 -0.84
N MET A 42 1.76 -15.10 -1.50
CA MET A 42 1.29 -16.34 -0.84
C MET A 42 2.39 -17.05 -0.02
N ASN A 43 3.65 -16.87 -0.39
CA ASN A 43 4.81 -17.42 0.31
C ASN A 43 5.36 -16.48 1.40
N GLY A 44 4.65 -15.39 1.72
CA GLY A 44 5.09 -14.37 2.68
C GLY A 44 6.19 -13.43 2.15
N ALA A 45 6.60 -13.56 0.89
CA ALA A 45 7.60 -12.66 0.30
C ALA A 45 7.03 -11.24 0.23
N TRP A 46 7.67 -10.31 0.94
CA TRP A 46 7.35 -8.89 0.98
C TRP A 46 8.64 -8.10 0.76
N ASN A 47 8.55 -6.95 0.08
CA ASN A 47 9.70 -6.06 -0.07
C ASN A 47 10.24 -5.62 1.31
N ILE A 48 11.48 -6.00 1.62
CA ILE A 48 12.12 -5.75 2.91
C ILE A 48 12.48 -4.27 3.14
N HIS A 49 12.52 -3.48 2.06
CA HIS A 49 12.81 -2.03 2.10
C HIS A 49 11.54 -1.18 2.25
N GLU A 50 10.37 -1.81 2.30
CA GLU A 50 9.10 -1.14 2.48
C GLU A 50 8.85 -0.85 3.97
N TRP A 51 8.04 0.17 4.26
CA TRP A 51 7.94 0.73 5.62
C TRP A 51 7.48 -0.30 6.65
N LEU A 52 6.56 -1.21 6.31
CA LEU A 52 6.07 -2.22 7.22
C LEU A 52 7.16 -3.24 7.55
N SER A 53 7.84 -3.77 6.53
CA SER A 53 8.95 -4.70 6.73
C SER A 53 10.06 -4.08 7.56
N ALA A 54 10.37 -2.80 7.34
CA ALA A 54 11.37 -2.08 8.13
C ALA A 54 10.93 -1.92 9.60
N LEU A 55 9.65 -1.62 9.84
CA LEU A 55 9.07 -1.55 11.18
C LEU A 55 9.17 -2.88 11.93
N VAL A 56 8.78 -3.98 11.28
CA VAL A 56 8.83 -5.33 11.87
C VAL A 56 10.26 -5.76 12.17
N GLN A 57 11.21 -5.48 11.27
CA GLN A 57 12.63 -5.81 11.46
C GLN A 57 13.26 -5.01 12.60
N SER A 58 12.97 -3.71 12.72
CA SER A 58 13.54 -2.85 13.76
C SER A 58 12.96 -3.15 15.14
N ALA A 59 11.75 -3.71 15.24
CA ALA A 59 11.05 -3.95 16.48
C ALA A 59 11.82 -4.82 17.49
N LYS A 60 12.64 -5.79 17.03
CA LYS A 60 13.51 -6.58 17.93
C LYS A 60 14.64 -5.76 18.54
N PHE A 61 15.11 -4.73 17.84
CA PHE A 61 16.16 -3.83 18.30
C PHE A 61 15.59 -2.71 19.19
N VAL A 62 14.47 -2.10 18.77
CA VAL A 62 13.78 -1.05 19.53
C VAL A 62 13.05 -1.64 20.75
N GLY A 63 12.69 -2.92 20.70
CA GLY A 63 12.01 -3.65 21.76
C GLY A 63 10.52 -3.33 21.89
N CYS A 64 9.87 -2.82 20.84
CA CYS A 64 8.42 -2.52 20.81
C CYS A 64 7.90 -2.29 19.38
N ILE A 65 6.58 -2.31 19.21
CA ILE A 65 5.83 -1.95 17.99
C ILE A 65 4.88 -0.78 18.32
N PRO A 66 4.70 0.21 17.42
CA PRO A 66 3.73 1.28 17.62
C PRO A 66 2.30 0.80 17.39
N ASP A 67 1.40 1.21 18.28
CA ASP A 67 -0.04 1.12 18.11
C ASP A 67 -0.56 2.32 17.31
N ASP A 68 -1.68 2.10 16.64
CA ASP A 68 -2.36 3.06 15.80
C ASP A 68 -3.85 2.73 15.75
N ASN A 69 -4.68 3.76 15.82
CA ASN A 69 -6.13 3.64 15.80
C ASN A 69 -6.70 3.67 14.37
N ARG A 70 -5.86 3.85 13.35
CA ARG A 70 -6.27 3.85 11.94
C ARG A 70 -6.47 2.42 11.43
N ASP A 71 -7.42 2.29 10.51
CA ASP A 71 -7.57 1.07 9.73
C ASP A 71 -6.55 1.02 8.60
N VAL A 72 -6.24 -0.20 8.17
CA VAL A 72 -5.40 -0.47 7.00
C VAL A 72 -6.13 -1.33 5.98
N THR A 73 -5.88 -1.08 4.70
CA THR A 73 -6.39 -1.84 3.57
C THR A 73 -5.21 -2.34 2.73
N TRP A 74 -4.91 -3.64 2.85
CA TRP A 74 -3.72 -4.23 2.26
C TRP A 74 -4.10 -5.30 1.26
N LEU A 75 -3.69 -5.11 0.00
CA LEU A 75 -4.02 -6.01 -1.08
C LEU A 75 -2.85 -6.96 -1.37
N PRO A 76 -3.01 -8.28 -1.23
CA PRO A 76 -1.95 -9.23 -1.56
C PRO A 76 -1.51 -9.13 -3.02
N VAL A 77 -0.21 -9.10 -3.28
CA VAL A 77 0.35 -8.88 -4.62
C VAL A 77 -0.16 -9.86 -5.69
N HIS A 78 -0.43 -11.11 -5.31
CA HIS A 78 -0.94 -12.13 -6.22
C HIS A 78 -2.40 -11.84 -6.65
N VAL A 79 -3.24 -11.35 -5.74
CA VAL A 79 -4.61 -10.90 -6.04
C VAL A 79 -4.55 -9.66 -6.94
N ALA A 80 -3.68 -8.71 -6.61
CA ALA A 80 -3.51 -7.50 -7.42
C ALA A 80 -3.07 -7.84 -8.86
N THR A 81 -2.14 -8.77 -9.00
CA THR A 81 -1.63 -9.21 -10.31
C THR A 81 -2.72 -9.85 -11.15
N ALA A 82 -3.52 -10.75 -10.57
CA ALA A 82 -4.63 -11.39 -11.27
C ALA A 82 -5.64 -10.34 -11.76
N ALA A 83 -6.06 -9.41 -10.89
CA ALA A 83 -6.98 -8.35 -11.26
C ALA A 83 -6.42 -7.42 -12.36
N ILE A 84 -5.13 -7.09 -12.32
CA ILE A 84 -4.48 -6.29 -13.38
C ILE A 84 -4.56 -7.01 -14.73
N ILE A 85 -4.32 -8.32 -14.78
CA ILE A 85 -4.43 -9.11 -16.01
C ILE A 85 -5.87 -9.05 -16.53
N ASP A 86 -6.87 -9.27 -15.67
CA ASP A 86 -8.27 -9.20 -16.05
C ASP A 86 -8.65 -7.81 -16.62
N PHE A 87 -8.17 -6.72 -16.01
CA PHE A 87 -8.44 -5.36 -16.49
C PHE A 87 -7.81 -5.04 -17.84
N LEU A 88 -6.75 -5.74 -18.25
CA LEU A 88 -6.17 -5.57 -19.59
C LEU A 88 -7.05 -6.17 -20.70
N GLU A 89 -7.95 -7.09 -20.36
CA GLU A 89 -8.85 -7.74 -21.32
C GLU A 89 -10.20 -7.00 -21.49
N VAL A 90 -10.51 -6.04 -20.62
CA VAL A 90 -11.76 -5.27 -20.63
C VAL A 90 -11.69 -4.12 -21.64
N ASP A 91 -12.83 -3.78 -22.26
CA ASP A 91 -12.95 -2.67 -23.22
C ASP A 91 -12.47 -1.33 -22.60
N PRO A 92 -11.64 -0.53 -23.31
CA PRO A 92 -11.12 0.77 -22.87
C PRO A 92 -12.15 1.85 -22.51
N ALA A 93 -13.46 1.59 -22.60
CA ALA A 93 -14.49 2.49 -22.08
C ALA A 93 -14.26 2.85 -20.59
N THR A 94 -13.67 1.95 -19.79
CA THR A 94 -13.25 2.23 -18.41
C THR A 94 -11.79 2.68 -18.37
N ARG A 95 -11.56 4.00 -18.29
CA ARG A 95 -10.19 4.57 -18.31
C ARG A 95 -9.45 4.47 -16.99
N ILE A 96 -10.16 4.42 -15.86
CA ILE A 96 -9.59 4.47 -14.51
C ILE A 96 -10.30 3.45 -13.62
N VAL A 97 -9.53 2.59 -12.97
CA VAL A 97 -10.01 1.56 -12.02
C VAL A 97 -9.29 1.72 -10.69
N HIS A 98 -10.02 1.57 -9.59
CA HIS A 98 -9.46 1.54 -8.24
C HIS A 98 -9.39 0.11 -7.75
N LEU A 99 -8.19 -0.43 -7.69
CA LEU A 99 -7.89 -1.76 -7.20
C LEU A 99 -7.50 -1.66 -5.73
N VAL A 100 -8.52 -1.71 -4.87
CA VAL A 100 -8.40 -1.50 -3.42
C VAL A 100 -9.09 -2.62 -2.67
N ASP A 101 -8.56 -2.97 -1.49
CA ASP A 101 -9.29 -3.84 -0.57
C ASP A 101 -10.50 -3.09 0.00
N SER A 102 -11.68 -3.71 -0.08
CA SER A 102 -12.95 -3.16 0.41
C SER A 102 -13.22 -3.45 1.89
N GLN A 103 -12.36 -4.24 2.54
CA GLN A 103 -12.51 -4.67 3.93
C GLN A 103 -11.34 -4.14 4.78
N PRO A 104 -11.44 -2.92 5.33
CA PRO A 104 -10.43 -2.38 6.23
C PRO A 104 -10.29 -3.23 7.49
N VAL A 105 -9.05 -3.32 7.99
CA VAL A 105 -8.72 -4.01 9.24
C VAL A 105 -8.05 -3.02 10.19
N ALA A 106 -8.45 -3.01 11.45
CA ALA A 106 -7.83 -2.17 12.46
C ALA A 106 -6.33 -2.49 12.60
N TRP A 107 -5.47 -1.47 12.53
CA TRP A 107 -4.02 -1.66 12.73
C TRP A 107 -3.71 -2.38 14.04
N SER A 108 -4.41 -2.03 15.13
CA SER A 108 -4.21 -2.65 16.44
C SER A 108 -4.34 -4.19 16.42
N LEU A 109 -5.11 -4.79 15.50
CA LEU A 109 -5.17 -6.24 15.34
C LEU A 109 -3.83 -6.78 14.80
N LEU A 110 -3.33 -6.17 13.73
CA LEU A 110 -2.05 -6.55 13.11
C LEU A 110 -0.87 -6.27 14.03
N GLY A 111 -0.85 -5.09 14.67
CA GLY A 111 0.16 -4.71 15.65
C GLY A 111 0.23 -5.69 16.81
N LYS A 112 -0.91 -6.15 17.34
CA LYS A 112 -0.96 -7.19 18.38
C LYS A 112 -0.39 -8.52 17.89
N THR A 113 -0.74 -8.95 16.69
CA THR A 113 -0.21 -10.18 16.10
C THR A 113 1.31 -10.11 15.93
N ILE A 114 1.83 -9.02 15.37
CA ILE A 114 3.27 -8.80 15.19
C ILE A 114 3.99 -8.75 16.55
N ALA A 115 3.45 -7.99 17.50
CA ALA A 115 4.00 -7.87 18.85
C ALA A 115 4.09 -9.23 19.56
N ALA A 116 3.03 -10.04 19.47
CA ALA A 116 2.99 -11.39 20.04
C ALA A 116 4.02 -12.32 19.40
N GLU A 117 4.13 -12.31 18.07
CA GLU A 117 5.08 -13.15 17.33
C GLU A 117 6.54 -12.78 17.61
N LEU A 118 6.82 -11.49 17.79
CA LEU A 118 8.17 -11.00 18.08
C LEU A 118 8.53 -10.98 19.57
N GLY A 119 7.56 -11.21 20.47
CA GLY A 119 7.77 -11.14 21.91
C GLY A 119 8.07 -9.73 22.43
N VAL A 120 7.52 -8.70 21.79
CA VAL A 120 7.71 -7.28 22.16
C VAL A 120 6.37 -6.62 22.47
N PRO A 121 6.32 -5.57 23.32
CA PRO A 121 5.08 -4.85 23.59
C PRO A 121 4.60 -4.01 22.40
N LEU A 122 3.28 -3.91 22.27
CA LEU A 122 2.58 -2.89 21.47
C LEU A 122 2.35 -1.66 22.35
N ILE A 123 2.85 -0.50 21.95
CA ILE A 123 2.83 0.74 22.75
C ILE A 123 2.30 1.92 21.94
N PRO A 124 1.79 3.00 22.56
CA PRO A 124 1.32 4.17 21.82
C PRO A 124 2.38 4.74 20.87
N TYR A 125 1.95 5.18 19.67
CA TYR A 125 2.85 5.72 18.65
C TYR A 125 3.82 6.79 19.16
N THR A 126 3.35 7.72 20.01
CA THR A 126 4.18 8.79 20.57
C THR A 126 5.29 8.26 21.49
N GLU A 127 5.00 7.19 22.22
CA GLU A 127 5.99 6.52 23.08
C GLU A 127 7.01 5.76 22.23
N TRP A 128 6.54 5.00 21.22
CA TRP A 128 7.40 4.34 20.26
C TRP A 128 8.35 5.33 19.57
N LEU A 129 7.82 6.46 19.08
CA LEU A 129 8.61 7.47 18.38
C LEU A 129 9.75 8.06 19.23
N SER A 130 9.60 8.10 20.56
CA SER A 130 10.66 8.58 21.46
C SER A 130 11.82 7.58 21.66
N ARG A 131 11.66 6.34 21.19
CA ARG A 131 12.64 5.25 21.33
C ARG A 131 13.41 4.96 20.04
N VAL A 132 13.03 5.59 18.92
CA VAL A 132 13.61 5.38 17.57
C VAL A 132 14.54 6.52 17.18
#